data_AF-A0A5J6P648-F1
#
_entry.id   AF-A0A5J6P648-F1
#
_cell.length_a   1.000
_cell.length_b   1.000
_cell.length_c   1.000
_cell.angle_alpha   90.00
_cell.angle_beta   90.00
_cell.angle_gamma   90.00
#
_symmetry.space_group_name_H-M   'P 1'
#
loop_
_entity.id
_entity.type
_entity.pdbx_description
1 polymer ?
#
loop_
_entity_poly.entity_id
_entity_poly.type
_entity_poly.pdbx_seq_one_letter_code
_entity_poly.pdbx_strand_id
1 'polypeptide(L)'
;MAIVTVLIALIISVWVVASNAKGDELKERFSYSKDVLATLVGILGTILGFYFGSGETVANTLMLADVRVEGDKAVAHVAGGVPPYRYSISFGNVDSKSIKISPDGWIVESLPGVADRGEKIKIVVIDSKDRSVSVIKDY
;
A
#
# COMPACT_ATOMS: atom_id res chain seq x y z
N MET A 1 5.10 -29.13 0.07
CA MET A 1 5.89 -29.53 -1.12
C MET A 1 7.21 -28.77 -1.24
N ALA A 2 7.25 -27.43 -1.14
CA ALA A 2 8.52 -26.66 -1.22
C ALA A 2 9.56 -26.97 -0.11
N ILE A 3 9.12 -27.26 1.12
CA ILE A 3 10.03 -27.57 2.23
C ILE A 3 10.82 -28.86 1.97
N VAL A 4 10.17 -29.85 1.36
CA VAL A 4 10.78 -31.17 1.06
C VAL A 4 11.86 -31.02 -0.02
N THR A 5 11.61 -30.22 -1.06
CA THR A 5 12.59 -29.98 -2.13
C THR A 5 13.81 -29.20 -1.63
N VAL A 6 13.62 -28.24 -0.72
CA VAL A 6 14.72 -27.46 -0.12
C VAL A 6 15.60 -28.32 0.78
N LEU A 7 15.00 -29.23 1.56
CA LEU A 7 15.75 -30.14 2.43
C LEU A 7 16.60 -31.15 1.64
N ILE A 8 16.06 -31.70 0.55
CA ILE A 8 16.81 -32.63 -0.32
C ILE A 8 18.00 -31.91 -0.96
N ALA A 9 17.82 -30.68 -1.44
CA ALA A 9 18.90 -29.88 -2.01
C ALA A 9 20.03 -29.60 -1.00
N LEU A 10 19.69 -29.28 0.25
CA LEU A 10 20.67 -29.05 1.32
C LEU A 10 21.49 -30.30 1.65
N ILE A 11 20.86 -31.47 1.71
CA ILE A 11 21.54 -32.74 2.00
C ILE A 11 22.57 -33.07 0.90
N ILE A 12 22.22 -32.85 -0.37
CA ILE A 12 23.12 -33.11 -1.50
C ILE A 12 24.31 -32.14 -1.49
N SER A 13 24.08 -30.85 -1.21
CA SER A 13 25.17 -29.87 -1.11
C SER A 13 26.17 -30.19 -0.01
N VAL A 14 25.71 -30.61 1.18
CA VAL A 14 26.61 -31.00 2.28
C VAL A 14 27.43 -32.23 1.92
N TRP A 15 26.82 -33.21 1.25
CA TRP A 15 27.52 -34.43 0.81
C TRP A 15 28.61 -34.15 -0.24
N VAL A 16 28.35 -33.26 -1.19
CA VAL A 16 29.31 -32.84 -2.23
C VAL A 16 30.51 -32.09 -1.65
N VAL A 17 30.29 -31.25 -0.62
CA VAL A 17 31.34 -30.49 0.06
C VAL A 17 32.16 -31.37 1.02
N ALA A 18 31.52 -32.32 1.69
CA ALA A 18 32.19 -33.22 2.65
C ALA A 18 32.99 -34.36 1.98
N SER A 19 32.85 -34.56 0.67
CA SER A 19 33.61 -35.59 -0.06
C SER A 19 34.95 -35.03 -0.59
N ASN A 20 36.02 -35.81 -0.36
CA ASN A 20 37.43 -35.47 -0.67
C ASN A 20 37.75 -35.50 -2.18
N ALA A 21 37.03 -34.72 -2.99
CA ALA A 21 37.35 -34.52 -4.40
C ALA A 21 38.64 -33.69 -4.54
N LYS A 22 39.52 -34.04 -5.49
CA LYS A 22 40.76 -33.29 -5.80
C LYS A 22 40.66 -32.60 -7.16
N GLY A 23 41.21 -31.38 -7.24
CA GLY A 23 41.54 -30.68 -8.49
C GLY A 23 40.36 -30.46 -9.43
N ASP A 24 40.27 -31.29 -10.48
CA ASP A 24 39.27 -31.14 -11.55
C ASP A 24 37.86 -31.52 -11.12
N GLU A 25 37.70 -32.58 -10.31
CA GLU A 25 36.39 -32.97 -9.78
C GLU A 25 35.81 -31.91 -8.82
N LEU A 26 36.70 -31.18 -8.13
CA LEU A 26 36.37 -30.06 -7.25
C LEU A 26 35.83 -28.87 -8.06
N LYS A 27 36.42 -28.57 -9.22
CA LYS A 27 35.94 -27.50 -10.12
C LYS A 27 34.57 -27.82 -10.69
N GLU A 28 34.34 -29.07 -11.06
CA GLU A 28 33.07 -29.52 -11.61
C GLU A 28 31.95 -29.42 -10.57
N ARG A 29 32.20 -29.91 -9.35
CA ARG A 29 31.29 -29.77 -8.19
C ARG A 29 31.04 -28.32 -7.80
N PHE A 30 32.06 -27.47 -7.90
CA PHE A 30 31.92 -26.04 -7.66
C PHE A 30 31.06 -25.38 -8.74
N SER A 31 31.13 -25.83 -9.99
CA SER A 31 30.23 -25.38 -11.06
C SER A 31 28.78 -25.75 -10.76
N TYR A 32 28.51 -27.00 -10.40
CA TYR A 32 27.15 -27.42 -10.00
C TYR A 32 26.62 -26.65 -8.79
N SER A 33 27.49 -26.36 -7.81
CA SER A 33 27.12 -25.57 -6.65
C SER A 33 26.74 -24.14 -7.01
N LYS A 34 27.39 -23.53 -8.01
CA LYS A 34 27.01 -22.19 -8.51
C LYS A 34 25.65 -22.21 -9.19
N ASP A 35 25.35 -23.23 -9.99
CA ASP A 35 24.06 -23.33 -10.68
C ASP A 35 22.90 -23.51 -9.70
N VAL A 36 23.10 -24.34 -8.66
CA VAL A 36 22.14 -24.49 -7.56
C VAL A 36 22.00 -23.17 -6.77
N LEU A 37 23.11 -22.48 -6.46
CA LEU A 37 23.08 -21.19 -5.78
C LEU A 37 22.33 -20.14 -6.61
N ALA A 38 22.56 -20.06 -7.91
CA ALA A 38 21.87 -19.14 -8.81
C ALA A 38 20.35 -19.40 -8.82
N THR A 39 19.97 -20.67 -8.86
CA THR A 39 18.56 -21.08 -8.77
C THR A 39 17.94 -20.68 -7.43
N LEU A 40 18.66 -20.92 -6.32
CA LEU A 40 18.21 -20.55 -4.98
C LEU A 40 18.04 -19.04 -4.84
N VAL A 41 19.00 -18.24 -5.36
CA VAL A 41 18.92 -16.77 -5.37
C VAL A 41 17.73 -16.28 -6.19
N GLY A 42 17.43 -16.91 -7.33
CA GLY A 42 16.23 -16.59 -8.12
C GLY A 42 14.94 -16.84 -7.35
N ILE A 43 14.81 -18.01 -6.71
CA ILE A 43 13.65 -18.35 -5.88
C ILE A 43 13.54 -17.40 -4.68
N LEU A 44 14.64 -17.12 -3.98
CA LEU A 44 14.64 -16.14 -2.87
C LEU A 44 14.25 -14.74 -3.33
N GLY A 45 14.78 -14.29 -4.47
CA GLY A 45 14.46 -12.98 -5.04
C GLY A 45 12.98 -12.84 -5.34
N THR A 46 12.34 -13.87 -5.88
CA THR A 46 10.88 -13.86 -6.10
C THR A 46 10.09 -13.86 -4.79
N ILE A 47 10.48 -14.65 -3.79
CA ILE A 47 9.81 -14.67 -2.48
C ILE A 47 9.93 -13.30 -1.79
N LEU A 48 11.13 -12.71 -1.78
CA LEU A 48 11.36 -11.37 -1.22
C LEU A 48 10.61 -10.30 -2.01
N GLY A 49 10.54 -10.45 -3.34
CA GLY A 49 9.74 -9.60 -4.22
C GLY A 49 8.25 -9.62 -3.84
N PHE A 50 7.68 -10.79 -3.56
CA PHE A 50 6.30 -10.87 -3.06
C PHE A 50 6.14 -10.36 -1.63
N TYR A 51 7.09 -10.65 -0.74
CA TYR A 51 7.02 -10.21 0.65
C TYR A 51 7.06 -8.68 0.78
N PHE A 52 8.00 -8.02 0.10
CA PHE A 52 8.11 -6.55 0.13
C PHE A 52 7.20 -5.86 -0.88
N GLY A 53 6.88 -6.50 -2.00
CA GLY A 53 5.95 -5.95 -3.02
C GLY A 53 4.48 -6.00 -2.63
N SER A 54 4.11 -6.77 -1.60
CA SER A 54 2.73 -6.84 -1.09
C SER A 54 2.40 -5.81 0.00
N GLY A 55 3.37 -4.95 0.38
CA GLY A 55 3.20 -3.94 1.44
C GLY A 55 2.23 -2.80 1.09
N GLU A 56 1.92 -2.60 -0.20
CA GLU A 56 0.94 -1.62 -0.67
C GLU A 56 -0.14 -2.31 -1.49
N THR A 57 -1.10 -2.93 -0.80
CA THR A 57 -2.40 -3.22 -1.39
C THR A 57 -3.07 -1.87 -1.67
N VAL A 58 -3.62 -1.66 -2.86
CA VAL A 58 -4.35 -0.43 -3.28
C VAL A 58 -5.43 -0.01 -2.25
N ALA A 59 -5.96 -0.95 -1.46
CA ALA A 59 -6.85 -0.70 -0.33
C ALA A 59 -6.23 0.16 0.79
N ASN A 60 -4.91 0.28 0.86
CA ASN A 60 -4.20 1.08 1.85
C ASN A 60 -3.91 2.50 1.34
N THR A 61 -4.04 2.80 0.05
CA THR A 61 -3.87 4.18 -0.44
C THR A 61 -5.12 4.97 -0.08
N LEU A 62 -4.97 6.03 0.71
CA LEU A 62 -6.07 6.93 1.05
C LEU A 62 -6.42 7.78 -0.17
N MET A 63 -7.64 7.64 -0.68
CA MET A 63 -8.14 8.38 -1.83
C MET A 63 -9.42 9.11 -1.43
N LEU A 64 -9.61 10.32 -1.95
CA LEU A 64 -10.83 11.09 -1.78
C LEU A 64 -11.43 11.33 -3.16
N ALA A 65 -12.67 10.87 -3.34
CA ALA A 65 -13.42 11.12 -4.56
C ALA A 65 -13.77 12.60 -4.69
N ASP A 66 -14.01 13.02 -5.93
CA ASP A 66 -14.40 14.38 -6.24
C ASP A 66 -15.71 14.77 -5.53
N VAL A 67 -15.80 16.01 -5.07
CA VAL A 67 -16.94 16.49 -4.27
C VAL A 67 -18.15 16.66 -5.19
N ARG A 68 -19.28 16.03 -4.90
CA ARG A 68 -20.53 16.24 -5.63
C ARG A 68 -21.42 17.19 -4.84
N VAL A 69 -22.10 18.10 -5.53
CA VAL A 69 -23.09 18.96 -4.88
C VAL A 69 -24.47 18.52 -5.33
N GLU A 70 -25.28 18.10 -4.37
CA GLU A 70 -26.67 17.66 -4.56
C GLU A 70 -27.58 18.63 -3.80
N GLY A 71 -28.16 19.60 -4.52
CA GLY A 71 -29.00 20.62 -3.92
C GLY A 71 -28.22 21.52 -2.95
N ASP A 72 -28.53 21.41 -1.65
CA ASP A 72 -27.89 22.15 -0.56
C ASP A 72 -26.80 21.33 0.17
N LYS A 73 -26.37 20.18 -0.37
CA LYS A 73 -25.39 19.29 0.27
C LYS A 73 -24.16 19.06 -0.59
N ALA A 74 -22.99 19.11 0.04
CA ALA A 74 -21.75 18.57 -0.50
C ALA A 74 -21.57 17.13 -0.04
N VAL A 75 -21.40 16.22 -1.01
CA VAL A 75 -21.22 14.79 -0.81
C VAL A 75 -19.85 14.38 -1.36
N ALA A 76 -19.03 13.75 -0.53
CA ALA A 76 -17.76 13.16 -0.94
C ALA A 76 -17.62 11.76 -0.35
N HIS A 77 -16.81 10.93 -1.00
CA HIS A 77 -16.56 9.56 -0.55
C HIS A 77 -15.06 9.30 -0.50
N VAL A 78 -14.60 8.78 0.63
CA VAL A 78 -13.23 8.35 0.89
C VAL A 78 -13.12 6.87 0.52
N ALA A 79 -12.16 6.53 -0.32
CA ALA A 79 -11.85 5.15 -0.69
C ALA A 79 -10.46 4.77 -0.22
N GLY A 80 -10.31 3.52 0.23
CA GLY A 80 -9.04 3.01 0.76
C GLY A 80 -8.63 3.65 2.09
N GLY A 81 -7.39 3.44 2.51
CA GLY A 81 -6.91 3.86 3.82
C GLY A 81 -7.46 2.99 4.96
N VAL A 82 -7.37 3.47 6.20
CA VAL A 82 -7.85 2.72 7.37
C VAL A 82 -8.87 3.55 8.16
N PRO A 83 -10.16 3.15 8.21
CA PRO A 83 -11.17 3.82 9.02
C PRO A 83 -10.86 3.70 10.53
N PRO A 84 -11.41 4.58 11.38
CA PRO A 84 -12.30 5.69 11.07
C PRO A 84 -11.54 6.90 10.48
N TYR A 85 -12.20 7.65 9.60
CA TYR A 85 -11.63 8.84 8.97
C TYR A 85 -12.01 10.10 9.74
N ARG A 86 -11.06 11.01 9.92
CA ARG A 86 -11.28 12.35 10.47
C ARG A 86 -11.27 13.35 9.32
N TYR A 87 -12.26 14.23 9.23
CA TYR A 87 -12.31 15.21 8.14
C TYR A 87 -12.68 16.61 8.62
N SER A 88 -12.26 17.60 7.85
CA SER A 88 -12.60 19.01 8.01
C SER A 88 -12.97 19.61 6.65
N ILE A 89 -13.97 20.49 6.63
CA ILE A 89 -14.42 21.17 5.40
C ILE A 89 -14.22 22.67 5.55
N SER A 90 -13.58 23.30 4.57
CA SER A 90 -13.47 24.76 4.49
C SER A 90 -14.25 25.27 3.29
N PHE A 91 -14.97 26.38 3.47
CA PHE A 91 -15.73 27.08 2.43
C PHE A 91 -15.10 28.46 2.24
N GLY A 92 -14.49 28.70 1.08
CA GLY A 92 -13.79 29.96 0.81
C GLY A 92 -12.64 30.20 1.81
N ASN A 93 -12.68 31.33 2.53
CA ASN A 93 -11.73 31.66 3.60
C ASN A 93 -12.19 31.20 5.00
N VAL A 94 -13.32 30.50 5.09
CA VAL A 94 -13.86 30.01 6.36
C VAL A 94 -13.44 28.56 6.56
N ASP A 95 -12.45 28.36 7.43
CA ASP A 95 -12.09 27.03 7.92
C ASP A 95 -13.12 26.55 8.94
N SER A 96 -13.74 25.38 8.70
CA SER A 96 -14.50 24.71 9.76
C SER A 96 -13.53 24.23 10.82
N LYS A 97 -13.59 24.86 12.00
CA LYS A 97 -12.78 24.46 13.17
C LYS A 97 -13.19 23.11 13.77
N SER A 98 -14.30 22.51 13.32
CA SER A 98 -14.77 21.22 13.82
C SER A 98 -14.24 20.08 12.97
N ILE A 99 -13.39 19.23 13.56
CA ILE A 99 -13.01 17.94 12.98
C ILE A 99 -14.15 16.96 13.24
N LYS A 100 -14.69 16.35 12.18
CA LYS A 100 -15.75 15.34 12.22
C LYS A 100 -15.19 13.96 11.91
N ILE A 101 -15.93 12.91 12.27
CA ILE A 101 -15.52 11.51 12.07
C ILE A 101 -16.49 10.84 11.11
N SER A 102 -15.95 10.18 10.09
CA SER A 102 -16.67 9.31 9.15
C SER A 102 -16.21 7.86 9.37
N PRO A 103 -17.07 6.97 9.90
CA PRO A 103 -16.73 5.56 10.09
C PRO A 103 -16.63 4.77 8.79
N ASP A 104 -17.40 5.17 7.78
CA ASP A 104 -17.64 4.44 6.53
C ASP A 104 -17.03 5.10 5.29
N GLY A 105 -16.44 6.29 5.45
CA GLY A 105 -15.84 7.05 4.37
C GLY A 105 -16.81 7.99 3.64
N TRP A 106 -18.11 8.00 3.98
CA TRP A 106 -19.04 8.98 3.45
C TRP A 106 -18.95 10.30 4.22
N ILE A 107 -18.83 11.40 3.47
CA ILE A 107 -18.81 12.76 3.98
C ILE A 107 -19.99 13.49 3.34
N VAL A 108 -20.94 13.91 4.16
CA VAL A 108 -22.14 14.64 3.73
C VAL A 108 -22.30 15.87 4.61
N GLU A 109 -22.16 17.05 4.01
CA GLU A 109 -22.29 18.33 4.73
C GLU A 109 -23.25 19.27 4.03
N SER A 110 -24.09 19.94 4.82
CA SER A 110 -24.96 20.99 4.31
C SER A 110 -24.15 22.24 4.02
N LEU A 111 -24.31 22.77 2.81
CA LEU A 111 -23.75 24.03 2.39
C LEU A 111 -24.50 25.16 3.12
N PRO A 112 -23.80 26.14 3.70
CA PRO A 112 -24.47 27.34 4.17
C PRO A 112 -25.14 28.00 2.96
N GLY A 113 -26.44 28.29 3.04
CA GLY A 113 -27.25 28.87 1.96
C GLY A 113 -26.83 30.29 1.51
N VAL A 114 -25.63 30.71 1.87
CA VAL A 114 -24.99 32.01 1.61
C VAL A 114 -23.60 31.83 0.97
N ALA A 115 -23.19 30.61 0.61
CA ALA A 115 -21.95 30.43 -0.16
C ALA A 115 -22.15 31.04 -1.55
N ASP A 116 -21.47 32.16 -1.80
CA ASP A 116 -21.46 32.82 -3.10
C ASP A 116 -20.98 31.82 -4.17
N ARG A 117 -21.76 31.66 -5.25
CA ARG A 117 -21.35 30.87 -6.42
C ARG A 117 -20.02 31.43 -6.94
N GLY A 118 -18.94 30.67 -6.79
CA GLY A 118 -17.55 31.03 -7.08
C GLY A 118 -16.55 30.68 -5.97
N GLU A 119 -17.01 30.26 -4.78
CA GLU A 119 -16.13 29.89 -3.66
C GLU A 119 -15.59 28.45 -3.76
N LYS A 120 -14.41 28.22 -3.19
CA LYS A 120 -13.77 26.90 -3.20
C LYS A 120 -14.17 26.09 -1.97
N ILE A 121 -14.67 24.87 -2.18
CA ILE A 121 -14.87 23.87 -1.14
C ILE A 121 -13.59 23.07 -1.01
N LYS A 122 -12.95 23.09 0.16
CA LYS A 122 -11.79 22.27 0.47
C LYS A 122 -12.18 21.23 1.51
N ILE A 123 -12.04 19.96 1.18
CA ILE A 123 -12.22 18.85 2.13
C ILE A 123 -10.85 18.24 2.40
N VAL A 124 -10.48 18.14 3.67
CA VAL A 124 -9.28 17.43 4.13
C VAL A 124 -9.72 16.21 4.93
N VAL A 125 -9.19 15.05 4.58
CA VAL A 125 -9.46 13.78 5.24
C VAL A 125 -8.17 13.18 5.75
N ILE A 126 -8.19 12.66 6.96
CA ILE A 126 -7.08 12.01 7.65
C ILE A 126 -7.55 10.63 8.11
N ASP A 127 -6.79 9.58 7.82
CA ASP A 127 -7.10 8.23 8.27
C ASP A 127 -6.53 7.93 9.68
N SER A 128 -6.83 6.75 10.20
CA SER A 128 -6.33 6.33 11.53
C SER A 128 -4.80 6.09 11.60
N LYS A 129 -4.12 6.04 10.44
CA LYS A 129 -2.66 5.94 10.33
C LYS A 129 -2.01 7.31 10.05
N ASP A 130 -2.75 8.40 10.28
CA ASP A 130 -2.33 9.79 10.10
C ASP A 130 -1.93 10.17 8.67
N ARG A 131 -2.42 9.43 7.68
CA ARG A 131 -2.29 9.80 6.26
C ARG A 131 -3.39 10.77 5.91
N SER A 132 -3.08 11.76 5.09
CA SER A 132 -4.04 12.80 4.70
C SER A 132 -4.18 12.94 3.19
N VAL A 133 -5.39 13.29 2.75
CA VAL A 133 -5.72 13.62 1.38
C VAL A 133 -6.65 14.83 1.39
N SER A 134 -6.53 15.71 0.39
CA SER A 134 -7.41 16.86 0.25
C SER A 134 -7.91 17.02 -1.17
N VAL A 135 -9.19 17.36 -1.30
CA VAL A 135 -9.80 17.73 -2.59
C VAL A 135 -10.30 19.16 -2.48
N ILE A 136 -10.06 19.94 -3.53
CA ILE A 136 -10.54 21.31 -3.69
C ILE A 136 -11.45 21.32 -4.90
N LYS A 137 -12.68 21.80 -4.72
CA LYS A 137 -13.66 21.96 -5.79
C LYS A 137 -14.16 23.40 -5.83
N ASP A 138 -14.22 23.96 -7.03
CA ASP A 138 -14.89 25.25 -7.26
C ASP A 138 -16.41 25.02 -7.23
N TYR A 139 -17.13 25.77 -6.39
CA TYR A 139 -18.59 25.72 -6.21
C TYR A 139 -19.27 26.95 -6.80
#